data_AF-A0A1F5PY01-F1
#
_entry.id   AF-A0A1F5PY01-F1
#
_cell.length_a   1.000
_cell.length_b   1.000
_cell.length_c   1.000
_cell.angle_alpha   90.00
_cell.angle_beta   90.00
_cell.angle_gamma   90.00
#
_symmetry.space_group_name_H-M   'P 1'
#
loop_
_entity.id
_entity.type
_entity.pdbx_description
1 polymer ?
#
loop_
_entity_poly.entity_id
_entity_poly.type
_entity_poly.pdbx_seq_one_letter_code
_entity_poly.pdbx_strand_id
1 'polypeptide(L)'
;MKKNGFTLIELLVVISIIGFMAVFAMVSLKSARDKTRAARMAADFSAMRNAWALWQSDTGSAFVYENTYGNTNSEATCHDEPVLSDTDLFTNVSGTNGWKGPYLGSAPRDPFGRQYSYDNDNDIWTFSNKWGGVNIQVQWCNSTEGNRYLQLAPEIDRIYDSGDGPDSGRFRWDNAASQGGYGIIVARSSTQ
;
A
#
# COMPACT_ATOMS: atom_id res chain seq x y z
N MET A 1 -5.44 -13.81 66.29
CA MET A 1 -4.92 -13.04 65.12
C MET A 1 -6.12 -12.54 64.33
N LYS A 2 -6.36 -11.22 64.23
CA LYS A 2 -7.44 -10.67 63.39
C LYS A 2 -7.00 -10.77 61.93
N LYS A 3 -7.78 -11.45 61.09
CA LYS A 3 -7.59 -11.44 59.64
C LYS A 3 -8.24 -10.17 59.09
N ASN A 4 -7.44 -9.29 58.52
CA ASN A 4 -7.94 -8.14 57.77
C ASN A 4 -8.43 -8.68 56.42
N GLY A 5 -9.75 -8.70 56.20
CA GLY A 5 -10.35 -9.09 54.94
C GLY A 5 -10.45 -7.90 54.00
N PHE A 6 -10.31 -8.15 52.69
CA PHE A 6 -10.59 -7.17 51.64
C PHE A 6 -12.04 -6.70 51.70
N THR A 7 -12.26 -5.41 51.56
CA THR A 7 -13.61 -4.82 51.47
C THR A 7 -14.13 -4.86 50.03
N LEU A 8 -15.45 -4.87 49.86
CA LEU A 8 -16.09 -4.79 48.54
C LEU A 8 -15.73 -3.49 47.80
N ILE A 9 -15.56 -2.38 48.53
CA ILE A 9 -15.19 -1.10 47.93
C ILE A 9 -13.75 -1.11 47.40
N GLU A 10 -12.81 -1.76 48.11
CA GLU A 10 -11.43 -1.90 47.63
C GLU A 10 -11.37 -2.72 46.35
N LEU A 11 -12.12 -3.83 46.27
CA LEU A 11 -12.18 -4.61 45.04
C LEU A 11 -12.83 -3.82 43.89
N LEU A 12 -13.88 -3.04 44.18
CA LEU A 12 -14.60 -2.23 43.20
C LEU A 12 -13.73 -1.10 42.62
N VAL A 13 -12.92 -0.44 43.45
CA VAL A 13 -12.00 0.61 42.99
C VAL A 13 -10.88 0.04 42.12
N VAL A 14 -10.37 -1.15 42.44
CA VAL A 14 -9.31 -1.79 41.64
C VAL A 14 -9.81 -2.14 40.24
N ILE A 15 -10.97 -2.79 40.13
CA ILE A 15 -11.53 -3.16 38.83
C ILE A 15 -11.92 -1.92 38.01
N SER A 16 -12.33 -0.82 38.66
CA SER A 16 -12.66 0.43 37.96
C SER A 16 -11.41 1.12 37.40
N ILE A 17 -10.31 1.16 38.17
CA ILE A 17 -9.02 1.70 37.69
C ILE A 17 -8.46 0.83 36.55
N ILE A 18 -8.47 -0.50 36.69
CA ILE A 18 -8.03 -1.43 35.63
C ILE A 18 -8.88 -1.24 34.37
N GLY A 19 -10.21 -1.16 34.52
CA GLY A 19 -11.13 -0.91 33.41
C GLY A 19 -10.84 0.40 32.68
N PHE A 20 -10.56 1.47 33.43
CA PHE A 20 -10.19 2.76 32.85
C PHE A 20 -8.85 2.72 32.11
N MET A 21 -7.81 2.10 32.70
CA MET A 21 -6.50 1.97 32.06
C MET A 21 -6.55 1.11 30.78
N ALA A 22 -7.39 0.07 30.76
CA ALA A 22 -7.55 -0.81 29.62
C ALA A 22 -8.04 -0.07 28.36
N VAL A 23 -8.91 0.94 28.51
CA VAL A 23 -9.43 1.73 27.37
C VAL A 23 -8.31 2.49 26.65
N PHE A 24 -7.44 3.18 27.38
CA PHE A 24 -6.31 3.91 26.77
C PHE A 24 -5.30 2.98 26.12
N ALA A 25 -5.02 1.82 26.74
CA ALA A 25 -4.13 0.82 26.18
C ALA A 25 -4.61 0.28 24.83
N MET A 26 -5.93 0.12 24.65
CA MET A 26 -6.49 -0.33 23.37
C MET A 26 -6.33 0.71 22.26
N VAL A 27 -6.58 1.99 22.54
CA VAL A 27 -6.45 3.08 21.56
C VAL A 27 -5.00 3.26 21.13
N SER A 28 -4.05 3.23 22.08
CA SER A 28 -2.63 3.35 21.76
C SER A 28 -2.12 2.18 20.92
N LEU A 29 -2.58 0.96 21.22
CA LEU A 29 -2.25 -0.23 20.43
C LEU A 29 -2.79 -0.15 19.00
N LYS A 30 -4.02 0.34 18.79
CA LYS A 30 -4.56 0.54 17.44
C LYS A 30 -3.69 1.52 16.65
N SER A 31 -3.37 2.67 17.22
CA SER A 31 -2.52 3.68 16.56
C SER A 31 -1.14 3.12 16.23
N ALA A 32 -0.52 2.38 17.15
CA ALA A 32 0.77 1.74 16.91
C ALA A 32 0.72 0.74 15.73
N ARG A 33 -0.33 -0.09 15.67
CA ARG A 33 -0.54 -1.05 14.57
C ARG A 33 -0.70 -0.36 13.23
N ASP A 34 -1.49 0.71 13.16
CA ASP A 34 -1.72 1.43 11.92
C ASP A 34 -0.42 2.10 11.41
N LYS A 35 0.40 2.66 12.32
CA LYS A 35 1.74 3.16 11.98
C LYS A 35 2.68 2.06 11.47
N THR A 36 2.67 0.88 12.10
CA THR A 36 3.48 -0.25 11.62
C THR A 36 3.04 -0.73 10.24
N ARG A 37 1.73 -0.78 9.98
CA ARG A 37 1.18 -1.12 8.66
C ARG A 37 1.61 -0.11 7.61
N ALA A 38 1.47 1.18 7.90
CA ALA A 38 1.90 2.26 7.01
C ALA A 38 3.40 2.18 6.69
N ALA A 39 4.25 2.00 7.70
CA ALA A 39 5.70 1.84 7.52
C ALA A 39 6.06 0.61 6.68
N ARG A 40 5.36 -0.51 6.88
CA ARG A 40 5.55 -1.71 6.04
C ARG A 40 5.20 -1.43 4.58
N MET A 41 4.08 -0.77 4.32
CA MET A 41 3.69 -0.44 2.94
C MET A 41 4.64 0.53 2.27
N ALA A 42 5.14 1.53 2.99
CA ALA A 42 6.17 2.44 2.50
C ALA A 42 7.47 1.69 2.12
N ALA A 43 7.83 0.67 2.89
CA ALA A 43 8.98 -0.19 2.58
C ALA A 43 8.71 -1.07 1.34
N ASP A 44 7.52 -1.67 1.24
CA ASP A 44 7.10 -2.45 0.07
C ASP A 44 7.16 -1.57 -1.20
N PHE A 45 6.59 -0.36 -1.16
CA PHE A 45 6.64 0.60 -2.27
C PHE A 45 8.07 0.97 -2.68
N SER A 46 8.95 1.21 -1.69
CA SER A 46 10.36 1.49 -1.95
C SER A 46 11.06 0.32 -2.65
N ALA A 47 10.80 -0.91 -2.19
CA ALA A 47 11.39 -2.12 -2.76
C ALA A 47 10.93 -2.33 -4.20
N MET A 48 9.62 -2.19 -4.47
CA MET A 48 9.06 -2.39 -5.81
C MET A 48 9.54 -1.31 -6.79
N ARG A 49 9.65 -0.05 -6.35
CA ARG A 49 10.24 1.03 -7.17
C ARG A 49 11.70 0.75 -7.52
N ASN A 50 12.49 0.32 -6.55
CA ASN A 50 13.90 0.01 -6.78
C ASN A 50 14.05 -1.20 -7.71
N ALA A 51 13.19 -2.21 -7.60
CA ALA A 51 13.18 -3.35 -8.49
C ALA A 51 12.91 -2.95 -9.95
N TRP A 52 11.95 -2.05 -10.17
CA TRP A 52 11.70 -1.48 -11.50
C TRP A 52 12.87 -0.65 -12.03
N ALA A 53 13.54 0.12 -11.17
CA ALA A 53 14.75 0.85 -11.56
C ALA A 53 15.89 -0.10 -11.97
N LEU A 54 16.05 -1.23 -11.26
CA LEU A 54 17.01 -2.28 -11.64
C LEU A 54 16.62 -2.94 -12.97
N TRP A 55 15.34 -3.26 -13.16
CA TRP A 55 14.83 -3.81 -14.43
C TRP A 55 15.17 -2.90 -15.60
N GLN A 56 14.90 -1.59 -15.48
CA GLN A 56 15.26 -0.62 -16.51
C GLN A 56 16.77 -0.52 -16.74
N SER A 57 17.57 -0.59 -15.67
CA SER A 57 19.03 -0.56 -15.78
C SER A 57 19.59 -1.77 -16.53
N ASP A 58 18.94 -2.94 -16.43
CA ASP A 58 19.39 -4.16 -17.10
C ASP A 58 18.90 -4.26 -18.54
N THR A 59 17.66 -3.85 -18.80
CA THR A 59 17.02 -3.98 -20.12
C THR A 59 17.24 -2.77 -21.02
N GLY A 60 17.54 -1.60 -20.45
CA GLY A 60 17.59 -0.32 -21.16
C GLY A 60 16.25 0.08 -21.79
N SER A 61 15.16 -0.61 -21.44
CA SER A 61 13.85 -0.48 -22.08
C SER A 61 12.93 0.44 -21.30
N ALA A 62 11.98 1.07 -21.99
CA ALA A 62 10.85 1.74 -21.36
C ALA A 62 9.99 0.72 -20.61
N PHE A 63 9.19 1.18 -19.65
CA PHE A 63 8.26 0.33 -18.92
C PHE A 63 7.30 -0.39 -19.87
N VAL A 64 7.09 -1.68 -19.61
CA VAL A 64 6.20 -2.53 -20.41
C VAL A 64 4.74 -2.15 -20.15
N TYR A 65 3.91 -2.11 -21.18
CA TYR A 65 2.49 -1.85 -21.04
C TYR A 65 1.77 -2.99 -20.33
N GLU A 66 0.81 -2.63 -19.49
CA GLU A 66 0.09 -3.59 -18.63
C GLU A 66 -0.60 -4.72 -19.40
N ASN A 67 -1.11 -4.42 -20.61
CA ASN A 67 -1.78 -5.38 -21.48
C ASN A 67 -0.88 -6.54 -21.94
N THR A 68 0.44 -6.42 -21.76
CA THR A 68 1.41 -7.48 -22.03
C THR A 68 1.40 -8.56 -20.96
N TYR A 69 1.12 -8.19 -19.71
CA TYR A 69 1.14 -9.12 -18.57
C TYR A 69 -0.17 -9.93 -18.47
N GLY A 70 -1.27 -9.35 -18.97
CA GLY A 70 -2.60 -9.97 -18.89
C GLY A 70 -3.11 -10.12 -17.45
N ASN A 71 -4.31 -10.68 -17.32
CA ASN A 71 -5.10 -10.87 -16.08
C ASN A 71 -5.56 -9.60 -15.38
N THR A 72 -6.85 -9.51 -15.07
CA THR A 72 -7.38 -8.56 -14.09
C THR A 72 -7.11 -9.06 -12.67
N ASN A 73 -6.72 -8.17 -11.75
CA ASN A 73 -6.59 -8.49 -10.33
C ASN A 73 -7.93 -8.99 -9.75
N SER A 74 -8.02 -10.31 -9.49
CA SER A 74 -9.23 -10.95 -8.96
C SER A 74 -9.64 -10.47 -7.56
N GLU A 75 -8.72 -9.87 -6.82
CA GLU A 75 -9.00 -9.27 -5.50
C GLU A 75 -9.61 -7.86 -5.65
N ALA A 76 -9.47 -7.21 -6.83
CA ALA A 76 -9.89 -5.85 -7.13
C ALA A 76 -10.62 -5.71 -8.48
N THR A 77 -11.61 -6.55 -8.75
CA THR A 77 -12.30 -6.68 -10.06
C THR A 77 -13.01 -5.43 -10.60
N CYS A 78 -13.08 -4.35 -9.84
CA CYS A 78 -13.63 -3.08 -10.29
C CYS A 78 -12.61 -2.24 -11.08
N HIS A 79 -11.35 -2.69 -11.14
CA HIS A 79 -10.28 -2.13 -11.96
C HIS A 79 -9.73 -3.21 -12.88
N ASP A 80 -9.19 -2.82 -14.03
CA ASP A 80 -8.65 -3.75 -15.02
C ASP A 80 -7.12 -3.74 -15.04
N GLU A 81 -6.51 -4.04 -13.89
CA GLU A 81 -5.05 -3.99 -13.73
C GLU A 81 -4.45 -5.37 -13.52
N PRO A 82 -3.28 -5.67 -14.11
CA PRO A 82 -2.51 -6.86 -13.79
C PRO A 82 -1.99 -6.84 -12.36
N VAL A 83 -1.93 -8.03 -11.77
CA VAL A 83 -1.26 -8.23 -10.49
C VAL A 83 0.25 -8.09 -10.69
N LEU A 84 0.93 -7.45 -9.74
CA LEU A 84 2.37 -7.21 -9.82
C LEU A 84 3.18 -8.50 -9.98
N SER A 85 2.70 -9.62 -9.43
CA SER A 85 3.35 -10.94 -9.53
C SER A 85 3.48 -11.45 -10.96
N ASP A 86 2.66 -10.96 -11.89
CA ASP A 86 2.62 -11.41 -13.28
C ASP A 86 3.50 -10.52 -14.18
N THR A 87 4.21 -9.56 -13.58
CA THR A 87 5.08 -8.63 -14.29
C THR A 87 6.51 -9.16 -14.48
N ASP A 88 7.29 -8.42 -15.27
CA ASP A 88 8.70 -8.66 -15.48
C ASP A 88 9.57 -8.56 -14.22
N LEU A 89 9.04 -8.08 -13.08
CA LEU A 89 9.77 -8.14 -11.81
C LEU A 89 10.06 -9.57 -11.36
N PHE A 90 9.28 -10.55 -11.81
CA PHE A 90 9.37 -11.95 -11.37
C PHE A 90 9.81 -12.91 -12.46
N THR A 91 9.26 -12.75 -13.67
CA THR A 91 9.58 -13.62 -14.82
C THR A 91 9.60 -12.77 -16.09
N ASN A 92 10.42 -13.09 -17.08
CA ASN A 92 10.46 -12.33 -18.34
C ASN A 92 9.21 -12.59 -19.22
N VAL A 93 8.06 -12.09 -18.79
CA VAL A 93 6.76 -12.30 -19.44
C VAL A 93 6.70 -11.54 -20.76
N SER A 94 7.23 -10.32 -20.78
CA SER A 94 7.24 -9.47 -21.98
C SER A 94 8.25 -9.91 -23.04
N GLY A 95 9.18 -10.83 -22.69
CA GLY A 95 10.28 -11.22 -23.56
C GLY A 95 11.30 -10.11 -23.78
N THR A 96 11.41 -9.16 -22.83
CA THR A 96 12.36 -8.04 -22.93
C THR A 96 13.80 -8.54 -22.98
N ASN A 97 14.54 -8.07 -23.98
CA ASN A 97 15.96 -8.37 -24.15
C ASN A 97 16.78 -7.79 -22.98
N GLY A 98 17.78 -8.55 -22.52
CA GLY A 98 18.65 -8.10 -21.42
C GLY A 98 18.06 -8.28 -20.03
N TRP A 99 16.89 -8.91 -19.88
CA TRP A 99 16.32 -9.26 -18.58
C TRP A 99 17.26 -10.20 -17.79
N LYS A 100 17.57 -9.84 -16.53
CA LYS A 100 18.41 -10.64 -15.61
C LYS A 100 17.74 -10.90 -14.27
N GLY A 101 16.41 -10.81 -14.23
CA GLY A 101 15.64 -10.99 -13.02
C GLY A 101 15.71 -12.42 -12.45
N PRO A 102 14.92 -12.70 -11.40
CA PRO A 102 13.91 -11.82 -10.82
C PRO A 102 14.51 -10.62 -10.09
N TYR A 103 13.80 -9.49 -10.10
CA TYR A 103 14.19 -8.24 -9.43
C TYR A 103 13.59 -8.12 -8.02
N LEU A 104 12.62 -8.97 -7.71
CA LEU A 104 12.09 -9.20 -6.35
C LEU A 104 12.00 -10.71 -6.09
N GLY A 105 12.39 -11.15 -4.88
CA GLY A 105 12.35 -12.57 -4.52
C GLY A 105 10.93 -13.14 -4.40
N SER A 106 9.95 -12.31 -4.04
CA SER A 106 8.53 -12.67 -3.98
C SER A 106 7.66 -11.43 -4.04
N ALA A 107 6.46 -11.52 -4.63
CA ALA A 107 5.51 -10.42 -4.63
C ALA A 107 5.05 -10.13 -3.20
N PRO A 108 5.30 -8.91 -2.65
CA PRO A 108 4.78 -8.56 -1.35
C PRO A 108 3.25 -8.54 -1.41
N ARG A 109 2.63 -8.85 -0.27
CA ARG A 109 1.22 -8.56 -0.02
C ARG A 109 1.13 -7.48 1.02
N ASP A 110 0.13 -6.62 0.87
CA ASP A 110 -0.11 -5.55 1.81
C ASP A 110 -0.41 -6.11 3.23
N PRO A 111 -0.48 -5.25 4.26
CA PRO A 111 -0.77 -5.68 5.63
C PRO A 111 -2.18 -6.26 5.85
N PHE A 112 -3.06 -6.20 4.86
CA PHE A 112 -4.40 -6.80 4.85
C PHE A 112 -4.48 -8.05 3.96
N GLY A 113 -3.37 -8.47 3.35
CA GLY A 113 -3.25 -9.64 2.50
C GLY A 113 -3.53 -9.40 1.02
N ARG A 114 -3.72 -8.15 0.58
CA ARG A 114 -4.06 -7.81 -0.81
C ARG A 114 -2.83 -7.76 -1.71
N GLN A 115 -3.01 -8.16 -2.96
CA GLN A 115 -2.01 -8.03 -4.02
C GLN A 115 -1.89 -6.58 -4.48
N TYR A 116 -0.66 -6.18 -4.78
CA TYR A 116 -0.39 -4.95 -5.53
C TYR A 116 -0.70 -5.18 -7.01
N SER A 117 -1.27 -4.16 -7.64
CA SER A 117 -1.46 -4.09 -9.08
C SER A 117 -0.40 -3.21 -9.72
N TYR A 118 -0.04 -3.51 -10.96
CA TYR A 118 0.80 -2.69 -11.82
C TYR A 118 -0.08 -2.01 -12.86
N ASP A 119 0.18 -0.74 -13.14
CA ASP A 119 -0.60 0.08 -14.07
C ASP A 119 0.37 0.84 -14.98
N ASN A 120 0.16 0.69 -16.29
CA ASN A 120 0.87 1.42 -17.34
C ASN A 120 0.07 1.29 -18.64
N ASP A 121 -0.91 2.17 -18.79
CA ASP A 121 -1.75 2.34 -19.97
C ASP A 121 -1.13 3.32 -21.02
N ASN A 122 0.12 3.75 -20.79
CA ASN A 122 0.84 4.76 -21.56
C ASN A 122 0.21 6.17 -21.51
N ASP A 123 -0.63 6.44 -20.53
CA ASP A 123 -1.10 7.78 -20.26
C ASP A 123 0.03 8.67 -19.72
N ILE A 124 -0.19 9.98 -19.75
CA ILE A 124 0.79 10.97 -19.29
C ILE A 124 0.31 11.55 -17.97
N TRP A 125 1.22 11.61 -17.00
CA TRP A 125 0.97 12.33 -15.76
C TRP A 125 0.66 13.81 -16.06
N THR A 126 -0.53 14.24 -15.68
CA THR A 126 -0.95 15.64 -15.73
C THR A 126 -1.68 16.00 -14.45
N PHE A 127 -1.80 17.29 -14.12
CA PHE A 127 -2.61 17.71 -12.96
C PHE A 127 -4.07 17.24 -13.05
N SER A 128 -4.59 17.02 -14.26
CA SER A 128 -5.94 16.48 -14.49
C SER A 128 -6.02 14.96 -14.49
N ASN A 129 -4.89 14.27 -14.70
CA ASN A 129 -4.78 12.82 -14.61
C ASN A 129 -3.75 12.43 -13.55
N LYS A 130 -4.22 12.36 -12.30
CA LYS A 130 -3.36 12.10 -11.14
C LYS A 130 -2.73 10.71 -11.14
N TRP A 131 -3.34 9.77 -11.85
CA TRP A 131 -2.85 8.41 -12.05
C TRP A 131 -2.01 8.29 -13.32
N GLY A 132 -1.74 9.39 -14.02
CA GLY A 132 -0.95 9.27 -15.23
C GLY A 132 0.50 8.81 -14.98
N GLY A 133 1.03 7.95 -15.83
CA GLY A 133 2.37 7.40 -15.77
C GLY A 133 2.41 5.90 -15.46
N VAL A 134 3.46 5.48 -14.78
CA VAL A 134 3.65 4.07 -14.40
C VAL A 134 3.48 3.94 -12.90
N ASN A 135 2.51 3.13 -12.49
CA ASN A 135 2.09 3.06 -11.10
C ASN A 135 2.18 1.65 -10.53
N ILE A 136 2.33 1.60 -9.21
CA ILE A 136 2.03 0.41 -8.43
C ILE A 136 1.02 0.77 -7.37
N GLN A 137 -0.08 0.04 -7.31
CA GLN A 137 -1.23 0.44 -6.52
C GLN A 137 -1.87 -0.73 -5.76
N VAL A 138 -2.56 -0.38 -4.69
CA VAL A 138 -3.57 -1.22 -4.05
C VAL A 138 -4.91 -0.56 -4.31
N GLN A 139 -5.84 -1.35 -4.84
CA GLN A 139 -7.17 -0.88 -5.22
C GLN A 139 -8.24 -1.53 -4.34
N TRP A 140 -9.41 -0.91 -4.20
CA TRP A 140 -10.56 -1.42 -3.47
C TRP A 140 -11.86 -1.18 -4.21
N CYS A 141 -12.83 -2.07 -3.99
CA CYS A 141 -14.11 -2.04 -4.69
C CYS A 141 -15.32 -1.82 -3.77
N ASN A 142 -15.10 -1.63 -2.46
CA ASN A 142 -16.17 -1.34 -1.51
C ASN A 142 -15.69 -0.45 -0.37
N SER A 143 -16.64 0.25 0.24
CA SER A 143 -16.39 1.22 1.33
C SER A 143 -15.73 0.63 2.56
N THR A 144 -15.96 -0.65 2.89
CA THR A 144 -15.34 -1.29 4.05
C THR A 144 -13.84 -1.51 3.86
N GLU A 145 -13.44 -1.81 2.63
CA GLU A 145 -12.03 -1.85 2.23
C GLU A 145 -11.47 -0.45 2.11
N GLY A 146 -12.07 0.43 1.32
CA GLY A 146 -11.58 1.80 1.14
C GLY A 146 -11.32 2.50 2.48
N ASN A 147 -12.25 2.41 3.43
CA ASN A 147 -12.06 3.05 4.75
C ASN A 147 -10.83 2.56 5.53
N ARG A 148 -10.42 1.29 5.39
CA ARG A 148 -9.22 0.79 6.09
C ARG A 148 -7.94 1.31 5.45
N TYR A 149 -7.97 1.48 4.13
CA TYR A 149 -6.87 2.00 3.32
C TYR A 149 -6.69 3.51 3.54
N LEU A 150 -7.78 4.28 3.49
CA LEU A 150 -7.78 5.72 3.72
C LEU A 150 -7.33 6.11 5.13
N GLN A 151 -7.53 5.25 6.13
CA GLN A 151 -6.99 5.46 7.48
C GLN A 151 -5.46 5.41 7.53
N LEU A 152 -4.81 4.70 6.60
CA LEU A 152 -3.35 4.57 6.55
C LEU A 152 -2.70 5.61 5.64
N ALA A 153 -3.39 6.07 4.60
CA ALA A 153 -2.80 6.88 3.54
C ALA A 153 -2.03 8.13 4.03
N PRO A 154 -2.54 8.95 4.97
CA PRO A 154 -1.78 10.11 5.45
C PRO A 154 -0.49 9.75 6.20
N GLU A 155 -0.45 8.60 6.88
CA GLU A 155 0.76 8.14 7.58
C GLU A 155 1.77 7.53 6.60
N ILE A 156 1.30 6.83 5.55
CA ILE A 156 2.15 6.35 4.47
C ILE A 156 2.81 7.53 3.76
N ASP A 157 2.01 8.53 3.37
CA ASP A 157 2.47 9.78 2.77
C ASP A 157 3.55 10.46 3.62
N ARG A 158 3.30 10.63 4.93
CA ARG A 158 4.30 11.21 5.85
C ARG A 158 5.61 10.41 5.91
N ILE A 159 5.56 9.09 5.77
CA ILE A 159 6.74 8.21 5.84
C ILE A 159 7.49 8.16 4.51
N TYR A 160 6.76 8.12 3.40
CA TYR A 160 7.30 7.83 2.07
C TYR A 160 7.49 9.09 1.19
N ASP A 161 6.67 10.12 1.39
CA ASP A 161 6.47 11.21 0.44
C ASP A 161 6.25 12.60 1.08
N SER A 162 6.80 12.82 2.27
CA SER A 162 6.81 14.12 2.97
C SER A 162 5.48 14.63 3.52
N GLY A 163 4.36 13.91 3.34
CA GLY A 163 3.08 14.32 3.94
C GLY A 163 2.40 15.46 3.18
N ASP A 164 2.55 15.51 1.86
CA ASP A 164 2.10 16.62 1.02
C ASP A 164 0.66 16.44 0.47
N GLY A 165 -0.02 15.38 0.88
CA GLY A 165 -1.42 15.14 0.62
C GLY A 165 -1.68 14.20 -0.56
N PRO A 166 -2.97 13.98 -0.90
CA PRO A 166 -3.38 12.94 -1.85
C PRO A 166 -2.92 13.14 -3.29
N ASP A 167 -2.67 14.39 -3.65
CA ASP A 167 -2.50 14.84 -5.03
C ASP A 167 -1.13 15.49 -5.27
N SER A 168 -0.16 15.24 -4.39
CA SER A 168 1.22 15.73 -4.50
C SER A 168 2.23 14.58 -4.35
N GLY A 169 3.50 14.87 -4.62
CA GLY A 169 4.56 13.87 -4.58
C GLY A 169 4.37 12.60 -5.43
N ARG A 170 5.03 11.52 -5.01
CA ARG A 170 5.02 10.18 -5.60
C ARG A 170 3.91 9.27 -5.07
N PHE A 171 3.51 9.38 -3.81
CA PHE A 171 2.45 8.57 -3.22
C PHE A 171 1.11 9.29 -3.38
N ARG A 172 0.12 8.59 -3.92
CA ARG A 172 -1.18 9.16 -4.28
C ARG A 172 -2.29 8.27 -3.76
N TRP A 173 -3.43 8.86 -3.43
CA TRP A 173 -4.63 8.11 -3.08
C TRP A 173 -5.92 8.77 -3.54
N ASP A 174 -6.94 7.96 -3.77
CA ASP A 174 -8.31 8.41 -3.94
C ASP A 174 -8.94 8.79 -2.60
N ASN A 175 -9.78 9.80 -2.57
CA ASN A 175 -10.56 10.15 -1.37
C ASN A 175 -11.89 9.35 -1.28
N ALA A 176 -12.21 8.56 -2.30
CA ALA A 176 -13.45 7.78 -2.38
C ALA A 176 -13.27 6.39 -1.75
N ALA A 177 -14.08 6.10 -0.73
CA ALA A 177 -14.07 4.79 -0.10
C ALA A 177 -14.78 3.70 -0.94
N SER A 178 -15.77 4.07 -1.76
CA SER A 178 -16.62 3.11 -2.49
C SER A 178 -15.85 2.33 -3.55
N GLN A 179 -15.00 3.00 -4.32
CA GLN A 179 -14.06 2.42 -5.27
C GLN A 179 -12.89 3.40 -5.41
N GLY A 180 -11.67 2.90 -5.43
CA GLY A 180 -10.48 3.72 -5.56
C GLY A 180 -9.21 2.94 -5.31
N GLY A 181 -8.09 3.64 -5.29
CA GLY A 181 -6.80 3.07 -4.98
C GLY A 181 -5.89 4.05 -4.27
N TYR A 182 -4.80 3.50 -3.74
CA TYR A 182 -3.61 4.28 -3.46
C TYR A 182 -2.38 3.56 -3.96
N GLY A 183 -1.33 4.31 -4.24
CA GLY A 183 -0.14 3.74 -4.83
C GLY A 183 0.98 4.74 -4.96
N ILE A 184 2.00 4.33 -5.70
CA ILE A 184 3.14 5.17 -6.03
C ILE A 184 3.29 5.34 -7.53
N ILE A 185 3.73 6.52 -7.93
CA ILE A 185 4.25 6.78 -9.26
C ILE A 185 5.71 6.30 -9.28
N VAL A 186 5.93 5.22 -10.03
CA VAL A 186 7.26 4.63 -10.27
C VAL A 186 8.03 5.54 -11.24
N ALA A 187 7.37 5.92 -12.34
CA ALA A 187 7.90 6.84 -13.31
C ALA A 187 6.77 7.70 -13.88
N ARG A 188 7.09 8.96 -14.19
CA ARG A 188 6.24 9.75 -15.06
C ARG A 188 6.39 9.20 -16.46
N SER A 189 5.28 8.98 -17.16
CA SER A 189 5.34 8.67 -18.59
C SER A 189 6.18 9.72 -19.31
N SER A 190 7.11 9.26 -20.13
CA SER A 190 7.91 10.14 -20.97
C SER A 190 6.97 10.73 -22.01
N THR A 191 6.60 12.00 -21.85
CA THR A 191 6.29 12.84 -23.00
C THR A 191 7.47 12.71 -23.98
N GLN A 192 7.16 12.45 -25.25
CA GLN A 192 8.12 12.45 -26.38
C GLN A 192 9.23 13.49 -26.24
#